data_AF-A0A8B8QAJ8-F1
#
_entry.id   AF-A0A8B8QAJ8-F1
#
_cell.length_a   1.000
_cell.length_b   1.000
_cell.length_c   1.000
_cell.angle_alpha   90.00
_cell.angle_beta   90.00
_cell.angle_gamma   90.00
#
_symmetry.space_group_name_H-M   'P 1'
#
loop_
_entity.id
_entity.type
_entity.pdbx_description
1 polymer ?
#
loop_
_entity_poly.entity_id
_entity_poly.type
_entity_poly.pdbx_seq_one_letter_code
_entity_poly.pdbx_strand_id
1 'polypeptide(L)' 'MNWIQRKIYLYNVTFGLYMLDWWERYLFNTLVIVLLWFMLYNTSRYVTTLCKSMYGEAHEFEGAKWAWQFDRSDRHHRT' A
#
# COMPACT_ATOMS: atom_id res chain seq x y z
N MET A 1 26.20 -14.11 -34.06
CA MET A 1 27.22 -14.16 -32.98
C MET A 1 27.16 -12.84 -32.21
N ASN A 2 26.45 -12.78 -31.09
CA ASN A 2 26.38 -11.59 -30.20
C ASN A 2 26.11 -11.95 -28.74
N TRP A 3 26.39 -13.20 -28.38
CA TRP A 3 26.13 -13.73 -27.04
C TRP A 3 27.08 -13.13 -26.00
N ILE A 4 28.32 -12.82 -26.40
CA ILE A 4 29.32 -12.15 -25.55
C ILE A 4 28.85 -10.73 -25.15
N GLN A 5 28.28 -9.96 -26.09
CA GLN A 5 27.78 -8.61 -25.79
C GLN A 5 26.60 -8.65 -24.81
N ARG A 6 25.69 -9.63 -24.97
CA ARG A 6 24.58 -9.84 -24.04
C ARG A 6 25.05 -10.26 -22.64
N LYS A 7 26.10 -11.08 -22.56
CA LYS A 7 26.76 -11.44 -21.31
C LYS A 7 27.39 -10.21 -20.65
N ILE A 8 28.16 -9.40 -21.39
CA ILE A 8 28.79 -8.17 -20.89
C ILE A 8 27.75 -7.16 -20.39
N TYR A 9 26.61 -7.01 -21.07
CA TYR A 9 25.57 -6.07 -20.62
C TYR A 9 24.92 -6.52 -19.30
N LEU A 10 24.62 -7.82 -19.17
CA LEU A 10 24.16 -8.37 -17.89
C LEU A 10 25.22 -8.25 -16.80
N TYR A 11 26.48 -8.57 -17.11
CA TYR A 11 27.57 -8.39 -16.15
C TYR A 11 27.73 -6.93 -15.76
N ASN A 12 27.67 -5.96 -16.67
CA ASN A 12 27.76 -4.54 -16.33
C ASN A 12 26.59 -4.05 -15.46
N VAL A 13 25.37 -4.55 -15.66
CA VAL A 13 24.23 -4.16 -14.83
C VAL A 13 24.27 -4.84 -13.45
N THR A 14 24.66 -6.11 -13.40
CA THR A 14 24.76 -6.86 -12.15
C THR A 14 26.00 -6.47 -11.37
N PHE A 15 27.20 -6.49 -11.98
CA PHE A 15 28.42 -5.93 -11.42
C PHE A 15 28.32 -4.44 -11.17
N GLY A 16 27.66 -3.60 -11.97
CA GLY A 16 27.53 -2.18 -11.67
C GLY A 16 26.85 -1.90 -10.31
N LEU A 17 25.81 -2.68 -9.98
CA LEU A 17 25.22 -2.71 -8.64
C LEU A 17 26.12 -3.42 -7.60
N TYR A 18 26.90 -4.41 -8.03
CA TYR A 18 27.83 -5.21 -7.21
C TYR A 18 29.21 -4.54 -6.99
N MET A 19 29.50 -3.45 -7.71
CA MET A 19 30.78 -2.73 -7.75
C MET A 19 30.77 -1.48 -6.88
N LEU A 20 29.60 -1.09 -6.37
CA LEU A 20 29.55 -0.17 -5.23
C LEU A 20 30.49 -0.73 -4.16
N ASP A 21 31.37 0.13 -3.66
CA ASP A 21 32.36 -0.21 -2.65
C ASP A 21 31.66 -0.88 -1.46
N TRP A 22 32.36 -1.69 -0.66
CA TRP A 22 31.71 -2.49 0.39
C TRP A 22 30.82 -1.60 1.28
N TRP A 23 31.26 -0.38 1.57
CA TRP A 23 30.50 0.65 2.27
C TRP A 23 29.29 1.21 1.49
N GLU A 24 29.44 1.48 0.20
CA GLU A 24 28.36 2.04 -0.62
C GLU A 24 27.20 1.07 -0.77
N ARG A 25 27.45 -0.24 -0.81
CA ARG A 25 26.38 -1.25 -0.77
C ARG A 25 25.51 -1.15 0.47
N TYR A 26 26.14 -1.01 1.64
CA TYR A 26 25.39 -0.84 2.89
C TYR A 26 24.59 0.47 2.88
N LEU A 27 25.17 1.53 2.33
CA LEU A 27 24.52 2.84 2.20
C LEU A 27 23.32 2.77 1.26
N PHE A 28 23.46 2.18 0.07
CA PHE A 28 22.40 2.05 -0.92
C PHE A 28 21.26 1.16 -0.42
N ASN A 29 21.58 0.03 0.22
CA ASN A 29 20.56 -0.88 0.74
C ASN A 29 19.77 -0.22 1.90
N THR A 30 20.46 0.53 2.76
CA THR A 30 19.82 1.32 3.83
C THR A 30 18.94 2.42 3.24
N LEU A 31 19.42 3.13 2.20
CA LEU A 31 18.64 4.16 1.51
C LEU A 31 17.38 3.59 0.85
N VAL A 32 17.47 2.42 0.21
CA VAL A 32 16.31 1.74 -0.39
C VAL A 32 15.31 1.33 0.70
N ILE A 33 15.77 0.77 1.81
CA ILE A 33 14.90 0.40 2.94
C ILE A 33 14.22 1.65 3.53
N VAL A 34 14.97 2.73 3.74
CA VAL A 34 14.44 3.99 4.28
C VAL A 34 13.46 4.66 3.30
N LEU A 35 13.76 4.65 2.00
CA LEU A 35 12.87 5.18 0.96
C LEU A 35 11.60 4.35 0.84
N LEU A 36 11.72 3.02 0.87
CA LEU A 36 10.58 2.12 0.83
C LEU A 36 9.72 2.27 2.08
N TRP A 37 10.35 2.35 3.26
CA TRP A 37 9.67 2.67 4.52
C TRP A 37 8.96 4.02 4.43
N PHE A 38 9.61 5.05 3.90
CA PHE A 38 9.03 6.37 3.73
C PHE A 38 7.83 6.34 2.79
N MET A 39 7.93 5.69 1.64
CA MET A 39 6.81 5.55 0.70
C MET A 39 5.64 4.76 1.31
N LEU A 40 5.91 3.65 2.00
CA LEU A 40 4.89 2.87 2.69
C LEU A 40 4.24 3.64 3.83
N TYR A 41 5.01 4.41 4.60
CA TYR A 41 4.48 5.25 5.66
C TYR A 41 3.57 6.35 5.11
N ASN A 42 3.98 7.04 4.04
CA ASN A 42 3.14 8.03 3.39
C ASN A 42 1.87 7.38 2.80
N THR A 43 2.02 6.27 2.07
CA THR A 43 0.90 5.54 1.47
C THR A 43 -0.09 5.03 2.52
N SER A 44 0.42 4.43 3.60
CA SER A 44 -0.41 3.95 4.71
C SER A 44 -1.20 5.08 5.35
N ARG A 45 -0.64 6.28 5.53
CA ARG A 45 -1.39 7.45 6.04
C ARG A 45 -2.55 7.84 5.12
N TYR A 46 -2.33 7.82 3.80
CA TYR A 46 -3.42 8.05 2.83
C TYR A 46 -4.49 6.97 2.91
N VAL A 47 -4.09 5.70 2.91
CA VAL A 47 -5.02 4.55 2.99
C VAL A 47 -5.79 4.54 4.30
N THR A 48 -5.15 4.87 5.42
CA THR A 48 -5.80 4.89 6.74
C THR A 48 -6.86 5.99 6.80
N THR A 49 -6.61 7.13 6.18
CA THR A 49 -7.59 8.23 6.07
C THR A 49 -8.79 7.80 5.24
N LEU A 50 -8.56 7.15 4.10
CA LEU A 50 -9.63 6.63 3.24
C LEU A 50 -10.44 5.52 3.92
N CYS A 51 -9.77 4.54 4.54
CA CYS A 51 -10.42 3.51 5.33
C CYS A 51 -11.28 4.14 6.43
N LYS A 52 -10.77 5.13 7.18
CA LYS A 52 -11.53 5.77 8.24
C LYS A 52 -12.80 6.47 7.71
N SER A 53 -12.74 7.11 6.54
CA SER A 53 -13.93 7.64 5.86
C SER A 53 -14.92 6.53 5.53
N MET A 54 -14.45 5.47 4.86
CA MET A 54 -15.28 4.36 4.43
C MET A 54 -15.95 3.61 5.59
N TYR A 55 -15.21 3.38 6.68
CA TYR A 55 -15.76 2.75 7.89
C TYR A 55 -16.80 3.64 8.58
N GLY A 56 -16.59 4.97 8.60
CA GLY A 56 -17.57 5.91 9.12
C GLY A 56 -18.87 5.89 8.31
N GLU A 57 -18.77 5.98 7.00
CA GLU A 57 -19.91 5.91 6.08
C GLU A 57 -20.65 4.57 6.22
N ALA A 58 -19.93 3.44 6.22
CA ALA A 58 -20.52 2.11 6.36
C ALA A 58 -21.27 1.94 7.69
N HIS A 59 -20.75 2.49 8.80
CA HIS A 59 -21.41 2.44 10.10
C HIS A 59 -22.69 3.29 10.12
N GLU A 60 -22.69 4.45 9.45
CA GLU A 60 -23.88 5.31 9.35
C GLU A 60 -24.97 4.69 8.47
N PHE A 61 -24.59 4.02 7.37
CA PHE A 61 -25.51 3.24 6.54
C PHE A 61 -26.14 2.07 7.31
N GLU A 62 -25.35 1.33 8.08
CA GLU A 62 -25.85 0.26 8.95
C GLU A 62 -26.85 0.83 9.97
N GLY A 63 -26.51 1.93 10.67
CA GLY A 63 -27.41 2.59 11.62
C GLY A 63 -28.72 3.06 10.99
N ALA A 64 -28.66 3.68 9.81
CA ALA A 64 -29.84 4.12 9.07
C ALA A 64 -30.72 2.94 8.63
N LYS A 65 -30.11 1.82 8.22
CA LYS A 65 -30.81 0.59 7.86
C LYS A 65 -31.60 0.03 9.05
N TRP A 66 -30.97 -0.06 10.23
CA TRP A 66 -31.65 -0.53 11.45
C TRP A 66 -32.79 0.40 11.87
N ALA A 67 -32.62 1.71 11.76
CA ALA A 67 -33.68 2.68 12.06
C ALA A 67 -34.90 2.54 11.13
N TRP A 68 -34.66 2.40 9.81
CA TRP A 68 -35.70 2.12 8.83
C TRP A 68 -36.42 0.79 9.08
N GLN A 69 -35.68 -0.22 9.53
CA GLN A 69 -36.21 -1.55 9.80
C GLN A 69 -37.06 -1.58 11.08
N PHE A 70 -36.66 -0.84 12.10
CA PHE A 70 -37.44 -0.64 13.32
C PHE A 70 -38.76 0.09 13.04
N ASP A 71 -38.73 1.23 12.33
CA ASP A 71 -39.93 2.00 11.96
C ASP A 71 -40.95 1.15 11.19
N ARG A 72 -40.45 0.31 10.28
CA ARG A 72 -41.30 -0.63 9.51
C ARG A 72 -41.95 -1.70 10.41
N SER A 73 -41.23 -2.20 11.40
CA SER A 73 -41.75 -3.21 12.34
C SER A 73 -42.85 -2.63 13.24
N ASP A 74 -42.67 -1.42 13.75
CA ASP A 74 -43.68 -0.75 14.59
C ASP A 74 -44.96 -0.40 13.83
N ARG A 75 -44.88 -0.21 12.51
CA ARG A 75 -46.05 0.08 11.68
C ARG A 75 -46.96 -1.13 11.53
N HIS A 76 -46.41 -2.35 11.50
CA HIS A 76 -47.17 -3.59 11.37
C HIS A 76 -47.94 -3.98 12.65
N HIS A 77 -47.48 -3.52 13.82
CA HIS A 77 -48.20 -3.73 15.08
C HIS A 77 -49.34 -2.74 15.31
N ARG A 78 -49.46 -1.70 14.47
CA ARG A 78 -50.42 -0.61 14.62
C ARG A 78 -51.64 -0.69 13.69
N THR A 79 -51.74 -1.74 12.88
CA THR A 79 -52.88 -2.06 11.99
C THR A 79 -53.56 -3.33 12.44
#